data_AF-A0AA37WEZ6-F1
#
_entry.id   AF-A0AA37WEZ6-F1
#
_cell.length_a   1.000
_cell.length_b   1.000
_cell.length_c   1.000
_cell.angle_alpha   90.00
_cell.angle_beta   90.00
_cell.angle_gamma   90.00
#
_symmetry.space_group_name_H-M   'P 1'
#
loop_
_entity.id
_entity.type
_entity.pdbx_description
1 polymer ?
#
loop_
_entity_poly.entity_id
_entity_poly.type
_entity_poly.pdbx_seq_one_letter_code
_entity_poly.pdbx_strand_id
1 'polypeptide(L)'
;MVHITQLIYIQEGQEDVFHEFENVAIPIILKYNGRLTLRIRPDQTSVIEQHIEVPYEIHFVEFDTEEDFENFKKDDERKSILHLKEKSIRSSILIQGKQI
;
A
#
# COMPACT_ATOMS: atom_id res chain seq x y z
N MET A 1 -17.78 5.02 0.40
CA MET A 1 -16.42 5.13 -0.14
C MET A 1 -15.45 5.31 1.01
N VAL A 2 -14.40 4.50 1.01
CA VAL A 2 -13.33 4.48 2.01
C VAL A 2 -12.06 4.95 1.33
N HIS A 3 -11.35 5.89 1.94
CA HIS A 3 -10.04 6.34 1.45
C HIS A 3 -8.96 5.84 2.40
N ILE A 4 -7.98 5.13 1.85
CA ILE A 4 -6.86 4.58 2.59
C ILE A 4 -5.58 5.22 2.05
N THR A 5 -4.79 5.80 2.93
CA THR A 5 -3.39 6.14 2.63
C THR A 5 -2.49 5.15 3.34
N GLN A 6 -1.56 4.55 2.61
CA GLN A 6 -0.56 3.65 3.17
C GLN A 6 0.83 4.24 2.96
N LEU A 7 1.55 4.45 4.06
CA LEU A 7 2.97 4.82 4.05
C LEU A 7 3.77 3.54 4.26
N ILE A 8 4.59 3.16 3.29
CA ILE A 8 5.28 1.88 3.26
C ILE A 8 6.78 2.08 3.45
N TYR A 9 7.35 1.35 4.41
CA TYR A 9 8.78 1.32 4.69
C TYR A 9 9.30 -0.09 4.44
N ILE A 10 10.28 -0.24 3.55
CA ILE A 10 10.83 -1.53 3.18
C ILE A 10 12.12 -1.85 3.94
N GLN A 11 12.51 -3.12 3.96
CA GLN A 11 13.85 -3.54 4.37
C GLN A 11 14.86 -3.22 3.26
N GLU A 12 16.03 -2.74 3.66
CA GLU A 12 17.12 -2.42 2.72
C GLU A 12 17.52 -3.66 1.92
N GLY A 13 17.62 -3.51 0.58
CA GLY A 13 17.98 -4.61 -0.31
C GLY A 13 16.84 -5.60 -0.59
N GLN A 14 15.60 -5.29 -0.18
CA GLN A 14 14.41 -6.09 -0.49
C GLN A 14 13.45 -5.38 -1.47
N GLU A 15 13.94 -4.41 -2.25
CA GLU A 15 13.18 -3.64 -3.24
C GLU A 15 12.51 -4.57 -4.27
N ASP A 16 13.26 -5.50 -4.84
CA ASP A 16 12.74 -6.42 -5.85
C ASP A 16 11.66 -7.35 -5.29
N VAL A 17 11.86 -7.85 -4.06
CA VAL A 17 10.86 -8.68 -3.35
C VAL A 17 9.59 -7.87 -3.05
N PHE A 18 9.74 -6.59 -2.71
CA PHE A 18 8.61 -5.68 -2.54
C PHE A 18 7.86 -5.49 -3.87
N HIS A 19 8.56 -5.28 -4.98
CA HIS A 19 7.91 -5.11 -6.29
C HIS A 19 7.20 -6.39 -6.74
N GLU A 20 7.76 -7.58 -6.47
CA GLU A 20 7.10 -8.86 -6.70
C GLU A 20 5.79 -8.98 -5.90
N PHE A 21 5.81 -8.60 -4.63
CA PHE A 21 4.60 -8.55 -3.80
C PHE A 21 3.54 -7.62 -4.41
N GLU A 22 3.94 -6.42 -4.84
CA GLU A 22 3.02 -5.43 -5.41
C GLU A 22 2.44 -5.85 -6.76
N ASN A 23 3.23 -6.53 -7.60
CA ASN A 23 2.77 -7.03 -8.90
C ASN A 23 1.55 -7.96 -8.78
N VAL A 24 1.39 -8.61 -7.62
CA VAL A 24 0.22 -9.45 -7.32
C VAL A 24 -0.81 -8.70 -6.47
N ALA A 25 -0.38 -7.94 -5.46
CA ALA A 25 -1.30 -7.27 -4.55
C ALA A 25 -2.10 -6.13 -5.21
N ILE A 26 -1.49 -5.36 -6.11
CA ILE A 26 -2.14 -4.20 -6.76
C ILE A 26 -3.32 -4.64 -7.66
N PRO A 27 -3.18 -5.65 -8.55
CA PRO A 27 -4.32 -6.15 -9.33
C PRO A 27 -5.52 -6.59 -8.48
N ILE A 28 -5.28 -7.16 -7.30
CA ILE A 28 -6.33 -7.63 -6.39
C ILE A 28 -7.17 -6.46 -5.86
N ILE A 29 -6.63 -5.23 -5.78
CA ILE A 29 -7.40 -4.04 -5.39
C ILE A 29 -8.61 -3.86 -6.32
N LEU A 30 -8.41 -3.98 -7.63
CA LEU A 30 -9.49 -3.83 -8.63
C LEU A 30 -10.57 -4.91 -8.52
N LYS A 31 -10.19 -6.14 -8.11
CA LYS A 31 -11.11 -7.28 -7.91
C LYS A 31 -12.18 -6.99 -6.86
N TYR A 32 -11.88 -6.12 -5.89
CA TYR A 32 -12.77 -5.74 -4.80
C TYR A 32 -13.25 -4.29 -4.91
N ASN A 33 -13.57 -3.82 -6.12
CA ASN A 33 -14.06 -2.46 -6.36
C ASN A 33 -13.14 -1.35 -5.79
N GLY A 34 -11.86 -1.68 -5.61
CA GLY A 34 -10.86 -0.74 -5.15
C GLY A 34 -10.17 -0.06 -6.32
N ARG A 35 -9.61 1.12 -6.09
CA ARG A 35 -8.83 1.88 -7.07
C ARG A 35 -7.57 2.42 -6.41
N LEU A 36 -6.40 2.09 -6.96
CA LEU A 36 -5.13 2.71 -6.60
C LEU A 36 -5.08 4.09 -7.31
N THR A 37 -5.41 5.15 -6.57
CA THR A 37 -5.58 6.50 -7.11
C THR A 37 -4.29 7.30 -7.12
N LEU A 38 -3.37 7.02 -6.20
CA LEU A 38 -2.01 7.58 -6.20
C LEU A 38 -1.02 6.51 -5.79
N ARG A 39 0.12 6.48 -6.49
CA ARG A 39 1.29 5.70 -6.12
C ARG A 39 2.53 6.54 -6.38
N ILE A 40 3.28 6.84 -5.33
CA ILE A 40 4.50 7.67 -5.44
C ILE A 40 5.63 7.05 -4.64
N ARG A 41 6.84 7.13 -5.19
CA ARG A 41 8.09 6.94 -4.46
C ARG A 41 8.69 8.32 -4.21
N PRO A 42 8.54 8.88 -3.01
CA PRO A 42 9.07 10.21 -2.74
C PRO A 42 10.59 10.21 -2.81
N ASP A 43 11.15 11.30 -3.33
CA ASP A 43 12.57 11.60 -3.31
C ASP A 43 12.84 12.96 -2.61
N GLN A 44 14.12 13.33 -2.51
CA GLN A 44 14.53 14.59 -1.87
C GLN A 44 13.95 15.84 -2.52
N THR A 45 13.55 15.78 -3.80
CA THR A 45 12.95 16.92 -4.50
C THR A 45 11.45 17.02 -4.25
N SER A 46 10.81 15.92 -3.85
CA SER A 46 9.38 15.84 -3.56
C SER A 46 9.01 16.19 -2.12
N VAL A 47 9.97 16.19 -1.20
CA VAL A 47 9.74 16.42 0.25
C VAL A 47 10.21 17.82 0.64
N ILE A 48 9.26 18.70 1.00
CA ILE A 48 9.56 20.07 1.45
C ILE A 48 10.05 20.09 2.90
N GLU A 49 9.41 19.31 3.78
CA GLU A 49 9.73 19.19 5.20
C GLU A 49 9.23 17.85 5.73
N GLN A 50 9.94 17.26 6.71
CA GLN A 50 9.55 16.01 7.34
C GLN A 50 10.02 15.91 8.78
N HIS A 51 9.22 15.23 9.60
CA HIS A 51 9.55 14.85 10.99
C HIS A 51 9.41 13.34 11.22
N ILE A 52 9.25 12.60 10.12
CA ILE A 52 9.23 11.15 10.05
C ILE A 52 10.26 10.72 9.00
N GLU A 53 10.60 9.44 8.97
CA GLU A 53 11.33 8.89 7.84
C GLU A 53 10.47 9.00 6.57
N VAL A 54 11.09 9.39 5.45
CA VAL A 54 10.43 9.37 4.13
C VAL A 54 10.01 7.93 3.86
N PRO A 55 8.71 7.64 3.64
CA PRO A 55 8.30 6.31 3.23
C PRO A 55 8.91 5.97 1.87
N TYR A 56 9.27 4.71 1.69
CA TYR A 56 9.75 4.21 0.40
C TYR A 56 8.68 4.40 -0.68
N GLU A 57 7.44 4.09 -0.35
CA GLU A 57 6.30 4.26 -1.25
C GLU A 57 5.04 4.69 -0.50
N ILE A 58 4.24 5.53 -1.14
CA ILE A 58 2.94 5.98 -0.64
C ILE A 58 1.87 5.52 -1.61
N HIS A 59 0.86 4.84 -1.09
CA HIS A 59 -0.36 4.49 -1.82
C HIS A 59 -1.52 5.32 -1.30
N PHE A 60 -2.27 5.94 -2.21
CA PHE A 60 -3.64 6.37 -1.95
C PHE A 60 -4.56 5.41 -2.69
N VAL A 61 -5.45 4.76 -1.95
CA VAL A 61 -6.37 3.75 -2.44
C VAL A 61 -7.77 4.12 -1.99
N GLU A 62 -8.74 3.92 -2.84
CA GLU A 62 -10.14 4.01 -2.45
C GLU A 62 -10.88 2.71 -2.69
N PHE A 63 -11.88 2.43 -1.87
CA PHE A 63 -12.82 1.34 -2.04
C PHE A 63 -14.24 1.90 -1.98
N ASP A 64 -15.16 1.33 -2.76
CA ASP A 64 -16.54 1.82 -2.79
C ASP A 64 -17.22 1.64 -1.41
N THR A 65 -16.93 0.54 -0.70
CA THR A 65 -17.41 0.25 0.66
C THR A 65 -16.31 -0.22 1.63
N GLU A 66 -16.61 -0.25 2.92
CA GLU A 66 -15.72 -0.87 3.94
C GLU A 66 -15.65 -2.39 3.78
N GLU A 67 -16.76 -3.02 3.35
CA GLU A 67 -16.81 -4.46 3.10
C GLU A 67 -15.89 -4.87 1.95
N ASP A 68 -15.84 -4.08 0.88
CA ASP A 68 -14.88 -4.26 -0.21
C ASP A 68 -13.43 -4.27 0.29
N PHE A 69 -13.08 -3.32 1.15
CA PHE A 69 -11.75 -3.25 1.77
C PHE A 69 -11.47 -4.45 2.69
N GLU A 70 -12.45 -4.89 3.49
CA GLU A 70 -12.33 -6.09 4.32
C GLU A 70 -12.13 -7.36 3.48
N ASN A 71 -12.86 -7.48 2.37
CA ASN A 71 -12.74 -8.61 1.46
C ASN A 71 -11.39 -8.62 0.75
N PHE A 72 -10.89 -7.45 0.31
CA PHE A 72 -9.54 -7.29 -0.20
C PHE A 72 -8.48 -7.79 0.79
N LYS A 73 -8.60 -7.45 2.08
CA LYS A 73 -7.66 -7.92 3.11
C LYS A 73 -7.67 -9.44 3.29
N LYS A 74 -8.80 -10.10 2.97
CA LYS A 74 -9.01 -11.55 3.15
C LYS A 74 -8.80 -12.38 1.88
N ASP A 75 -8.46 -11.75 0.75
CA ASP A 75 -8.22 -12.45 -0.51
C ASP A 75 -7.15 -13.55 -0.39
N ASP A 76 -7.43 -14.72 -0.95
CA ASP A 76 -6.59 -15.91 -0.79
C ASP A 76 -5.30 -15.84 -1.62
N GLU A 77 -5.34 -15.20 -2.79
CA GLU A 77 -4.15 -14.95 -3.60
C GLU A 77 -3.21 -13.99 -2.85
N ARG A 78 -3.79 -12.95 -2.23
CA ARG A 78 -3.04 -12.02 -1.36
C ARG A 78 -2.45 -12.70 -0.13
N LYS A 79 -3.15 -13.67 0.48
CA LYS A 79 -2.59 -14.46 1.59
C LYS A 79 -1.43 -15.32 1.13
N SER A 80 -1.48 -15.88 -0.07
CA SER A 80 -0.42 -16.76 -0.59
C SER A 80 0.94 -16.05 -0.70
N ILE A 81 0.93 -14.74 -1.00
CA ILE A 81 2.13 -13.90 -1.13
C ILE A 81 2.52 -13.15 0.15
N LEU A 82 1.85 -13.41 1.29
CA LEU A 82 2.08 -12.65 2.53
C LEU A 82 3.53 -12.78 3.02
N HIS A 83 4.18 -13.91 2.74
CA HIS A 83 5.60 -14.13 3.03
C HIS A 83 6.52 -13.11 2.31
N LEU A 84 6.19 -12.68 1.09
CA LEU A 84 6.94 -11.63 0.37
C LEU A 84 6.78 -10.28 1.07
N LYS A 85 5.56 -9.98 1.54
CA LYS A 85 5.26 -8.79 2.33
C LYS A 85 6.07 -8.76 3.62
N GLU A 86 6.07 -9.86 4.38
CA GLU A 86 6.78 -9.98 5.66
C GLU A 86 8.30 -9.86 5.48
N LYS A 87 8.82 -10.40 4.36
CA LYS A 87 10.25 -10.32 4.04
C LYS A 87 10.68 -8.92 3.61
N SER A 88 9.83 -8.20 2.87
CA SER A 88 10.20 -6.93 2.24
C SER A 88 9.77 -5.68 3.01
N ILE A 89 8.66 -5.70 3.75
CA ILE A 89 8.13 -4.54 4.47
C ILE A 89 8.66 -4.55 5.91
N ARG A 90 9.40 -3.51 6.28
CA ARG A 90 9.85 -3.26 7.66
C ARG A 90 8.71 -2.76 8.53
N SER A 91 7.93 -1.81 8.02
CA SER A 91 6.75 -1.27 8.70
C SER A 91 5.81 -0.57 7.72
N SER A 92 4.56 -0.34 8.12
CA SER A 92 3.62 0.46 7.36
C SER A 92 2.68 1.23 8.28
N ILE A 93 2.35 2.46 7.90
CA ILE A 93 1.27 3.24 8.54
C ILE A 93 0.07 3.19 7.61
N LEU A 94 -1.09 2.81 8.15
CA LEU A 94 -2.37 2.83 7.44
C LEU A 94 -3.24 3.93 8.04
N ILE A 95 -3.70 4.85 7.19
CA ILE A 95 -4.52 5.99 7.56
C ILE A 95 -5.83 5.91 6.79
N GLN A 96 -6.95 5.89 7.51
CA GLN A 96 -8.28 5.98 6.90
C GLN A 96 -8.75 7.44 6.89
N GLY A 97 -8.92 7.99 5.69
CA GLY A 97 -9.32 9.36 5.45
C GLY A 97 -10.81 9.52 5.17
N LYS A 98 -11.31 10.74 5.39
CA LYS A 98 -12.64 11.18 4.98
C LYS A 98 -12.49 12.39 4.06
N GLN A 99 -13.11 12.33 2.88
CA GLN A 99 -13.22 13.49 1.99
C GLN A 99 -14.31 14.45 2.52
N ILE A 100 -14.00 15.75 2.55
CA ILE A 100 -14.89 16.84 3.02
C ILE A 100 -15.21 17.76 1.86
#